data_AF-A0A561UXY0-F1
#
_entry.id   AF-A0A561UXY0-F1
#
_cell.length_a   1.000
_cell.length_b   1.000
_cell.length_c   1.000
_cell.angle_alpha   90.00
_cell.angle_beta   90.00
_cell.angle_gamma   90.00
#
_symmetry.space_group_name_H-M   'P 1'
#
loop_
_entity.id
_entity.type
_entity.pdbx_description
1 polymer ?
#
loop_
_entity_poly.entity_id
_entity_poly.type
_entity_poly.pdbx_seq_one_letter_code
_entity_poly.pdbx_strand_id
1 'polypeptide(L)'
;MTLFLGLGIAGVVLLALSLIFDGVLEGLFGGVLDGLFDGLLSLPVIAGFVSMLGFGGAIVLGTTGVGTFAAVGAGVLAGLVAAWLTWKFSQALMRDQTNATPREEDLVGSSGSVVTAIPADGYGEVLLRLGGHVVKLSAKSPAPVERGTEIWVEATLSTTSVSVRPVER
;
A
#
# COMPACT_ATOMS: atom_id res chain seq x y z
N MET A 1 22.31 -1.39 33.66
CA MET A 1 20.91 -1.00 33.91
C MET A 1 20.57 0.33 33.25
N THR A 2 21.24 1.43 33.63
CA THR A 2 20.99 2.78 33.09
C THR A 2 21.14 2.89 31.56
N LEU A 3 22.18 2.29 30.97
CA LEU A 3 22.37 2.29 29.51
C LEU A 3 21.23 1.60 28.76
N PHE A 4 20.77 0.45 29.25
CA PHE A 4 19.65 -0.28 28.65
C PHE A 4 18.35 0.52 28.73
N LEU A 5 18.07 1.13 29.88
CA LEU A 5 16.89 1.97 30.05
C LEU A 5 16.97 3.22 29.17
N GLY A 6 18.15 3.82 29.04
CA GLY A 6 18.42 4.95 28.13
C GLY A 6 18.14 4.58 26.67
N LEU A 7 18.60 3.41 26.21
CA LEU A 7 18.27 2.88 24.87
C LEU A 7 16.77 2.66 24.71
N GLY A 8 16.12 2.08 25.72
CA GLY A 8 14.68 1.82 25.73
C GLY A 8 13.87 3.10 25.50
N ILE A 9 14.17 4.13 26.30
CA ILE A 9 13.52 5.45 26.25
C ILE A 9 13.86 6.17 24.94
N ALA A 10 15.13 6.15 24.52
CA ALA A 10 15.54 6.77 23.25
C ALA A 10 14.79 6.16 22.07
N GLY A 11 14.60 4.84 22.06
CA GLY A 11 13.78 4.15 21.05
C GLY A 11 12.32 4.61 21.08
N VAL A 12 11.71 4.78 22.25
CA VAL A 12 10.32 5.30 22.36
C VAL A 12 10.22 6.75 21.87
N VAL A 13 11.17 7.60 22.24
CA VAL A 13 11.21 8.99 21.77
C VAL A 13 11.38 9.05 20.26
N LEU A 14 12.28 8.22 19.69
CA LEU A 14 12.46 8.10 18.25
C LEU A 14 11.16 7.64 17.58
N LEU A 15 10.45 6.69 18.17
CA LEU A 15 9.18 6.18 17.65
C LEU A 15 8.11 7.28 17.66
N ALA A 16 7.98 8.02 18.76
CA ALA A 16 7.05 9.14 18.88
C ALA A 16 7.36 10.24 17.85
N LEU A 17 8.63 10.59 17.67
CA LEU A 17 9.05 11.56 16.66
C LEU A 17 8.76 11.07 15.24
N SER A 18 9.06 9.79 14.94
CA SER A 18 8.74 9.19 13.65
C SER A 18 7.25 9.28 13.34
N LEU A 19 6.39 9.02 14.33
CA LEU A 19 4.95 9.02 14.14
C LEU A 19 4.37 10.43 14.00
N ILE A 20 4.91 11.41 14.73
CA ILE A 20 4.44 12.81 14.69
C ILE A 20 4.90 13.52 13.42
N PHE A 21 6.14 13.26 12.99
CA PHE A 21 6.79 13.99 11.90
C PHE A 21 6.88 13.19 10.60
N ASP A 22 6.12 12.11 10.46
CA ASP A 22 6.19 11.16 9.33
C ASP A 22 6.23 11.89 7.97
N GLY A 23 5.24 12.75 7.68
CA GLY A 23 5.20 13.50 6.41
C GLY A 23 6.28 14.59 6.24
N VAL A 24 6.84 15.13 7.33
CA VAL A 24 7.96 16.09 7.27
C VAL A 24 9.27 15.36 7.04
N LEU A 25 9.45 14.21 7.68
CA LEU A 25 10.61 13.32 7.51
C LEU A 25 10.65 12.78 6.07
N GLU A 26 9.51 12.33 5.55
CA GLU A 26 9.39 11.86 4.17
C GLU A 26 9.73 12.98 3.17
N GLY A 27 9.24 14.21 3.39
CA GLY A 27 9.58 15.36 2.54
C GLY A 27 11.03 15.84 2.61
N LEU A 28 11.70 15.69 3.77
CA LEU A 28 13.09 16.14 3.99
C LEU A 28 14.12 15.07 3.58
N PHE A 29 13.77 13.79 3.75
CA PHE A 29 14.68 12.65 3.57
C PHE A 29 14.33 11.74 2.36
N GLY A 30 13.17 11.92 1.74
CA GLY A 30 12.63 11.06 0.67
C GLY A 30 13.48 10.95 -0.59
N GLY A 31 14.40 11.89 -0.86
CA GLY A 31 15.29 11.79 -2.03
C GLY A 31 16.51 10.88 -1.86
N VAL A 32 16.99 10.65 -0.63
CA VAL A 32 18.24 9.92 -0.35
C VAL A 32 17.99 8.58 0.36
N LEU A 33 16.86 8.45 1.04
CA LEU A 33 16.55 7.29 1.89
C LEU A 33 15.48 6.35 1.30
N ASP A 34 14.73 6.75 0.29
CA ASP A 34 13.62 5.95 -0.29
C ASP A 34 14.05 4.55 -0.72
N GLY A 35 15.25 4.41 -1.30
CA GLY A 35 15.75 3.10 -1.77
C GLY A 35 16.29 2.18 -0.67
N LEU A 36 16.64 2.72 0.51
CA LEU A 36 17.25 1.96 1.60
C LEU A 36 16.26 1.62 2.73
N PHE A 37 15.17 2.39 2.85
CA PHE A 37 14.20 2.30 3.94
C PHE A 37 12.85 1.70 3.53
N ASP A 38 12.73 1.17 2.30
CA ASP A 38 11.50 0.55 1.82
C ASP A 38 11.15 -0.71 2.65
N GLY A 39 10.22 -0.53 3.58
CA GLY A 39 9.70 -1.54 4.49
C GLY A 39 10.63 -2.00 5.62
N LEU A 40 11.81 -2.57 5.30
CA LEU A 40 12.59 -3.38 6.25
C LEU A 40 13.43 -2.56 7.26
N LEU A 41 13.78 -1.32 6.90
CA LEU A 41 14.58 -0.41 7.72
C LEU A 41 13.83 0.85 8.16
N SER A 42 12.50 0.91 8.03
CA SER A 42 11.73 2.11 8.36
C SER A 42 12.03 2.66 9.77
N LEU A 43 11.95 3.97 9.94
CA LEU A 43 12.17 4.64 11.24
C LEU A 43 11.39 3.98 12.39
N PRO A 44 10.11 3.58 12.23
CA PRO A 44 9.37 2.85 13.26
C PRO A 44 9.95 1.48 13.59
N VAL A 45 10.46 0.73 12.59
CA VAL A 45 11.08 -0.59 12.79
C VAL A 45 12.37 -0.46 13.59
N ILE A 46 13.22 0.52 13.25
CA ILE A 46 14.46 0.81 13.98
C ILE A 46 14.14 1.29 15.40
N ALA A 47 13.17 2.19 15.56
CA ALA A 47 12.76 2.68 16.86
C ALA A 47 12.23 1.56 17.77
N GLY A 48 11.40 0.66 17.21
CA GLY A 48 10.91 -0.52 17.90
C GLY A 48 12.03 -1.49 18.31
N PHE A 49 13.00 -1.73 17.42
CA PHE A 49 14.18 -2.54 17.71
C PHE A 49 15.00 -1.97 18.87
N VAL A 50 15.36 -0.69 18.80
CA VAL A 50 16.17 0.02 19.81
C VAL A 50 15.45 0.02 21.15
N SER A 51 14.14 0.26 21.14
CA SER A 51 13.32 0.25 22.35
C SER A 51 13.30 -1.13 23.01
N MET A 52 13.03 -2.19 22.23
CA MET A 52 12.94 -3.56 22.76
C MET A 52 14.30 -4.16 23.12
N LEU A 53 15.38 -3.74 22.45
CA LEU A 53 16.74 -4.07 22.88
C LEU A 53 17.05 -3.44 24.24
N GLY A 54 16.71 -2.16 24.42
CA GLY A 54 16.90 -1.45 25.67
C GLY A 54 16.07 -2.04 26.81
N PHE A 55 14.74 -2.10 26.65
CA PHE A 55 13.86 -2.62 27.70
C PHE A 55 14.04 -4.12 27.93
N GLY A 56 14.18 -4.93 26.88
CA GLY A 56 14.42 -6.37 27.00
C GLY A 56 15.72 -6.68 27.72
N GLY A 57 16.81 -5.99 27.37
CA GLY A 57 18.08 -6.11 28.08
C GLY A 57 18.02 -5.60 29.52
N ALA A 58 17.26 -4.52 29.78
CA ALA A 58 17.03 -4.03 31.14
C ALA A 58 16.26 -5.04 32.00
N ILE A 59 15.21 -5.68 31.46
CA ILE A 59 14.43 -6.68 32.19
C ILE A 59 15.31 -7.88 32.54
N VAL A 60 16.06 -8.41 31.58
CA VAL A 60 16.91 -9.60 31.80
C VAL A 60 18.00 -9.30 32.82
N LEU A 61 18.73 -8.20 32.67
CA LEU A 61 19.78 -7.81 33.60
C LEU A 61 19.25 -7.52 35.02
N GLY A 62 18.01 -7.02 35.13
CA GLY A 62 17.41 -6.62 36.40
C GLY A 62 16.71 -7.74 37.15
N THR A 63 16.24 -8.77 36.44
CA THR A 63 15.43 -9.86 37.03
C THR A 63 16.20 -11.17 37.20
N THR A 64 17.18 -11.46 36.34
CA THR A 64 17.85 -12.78 36.33
C THR A 64 19.28 -12.75 36.87
N GLY A 65 19.85 -11.56 37.12
CA GLY A 65 21.22 -11.41 37.62
C GLY A 65 22.30 -11.93 36.67
N VAL A 66 21.93 -12.34 35.46
CA VAL A 66 22.87 -12.78 34.41
C VAL A 66 23.73 -11.61 33.93
N GLY A 67 24.97 -11.92 33.57
CA GLY A 67 25.94 -10.91 33.13
C GLY A 67 25.48 -10.13 31.89
N THR A 68 26.09 -8.95 31.69
CA THR A 68 25.73 -7.99 30.64
C THR A 68 25.62 -8.63 29.25
N PHE A 69 26.49 -9.59 28.91
CA PHE A 69 26.45 -10.28 27.62
C PHE A 69 25.16 -11.07 27.38
N ALA A 70 24.65 -11.78 28.38
CA ALA A 70 23.39 -12.50 28.28
C ALA A 70 22.20 -11.54 28.15
N ALA A 71 22.24 -10.41 28.86
CA ALA A 71 21.23 -9.36 28.75
C ALA A 71 21.23 -8.68 27.37
N VAL A 72 22.40 -8.41 26.78
CA VAL A 72 22.49 -7.92 25.39
C VAL A 72 21.91 -8.95 24.43
N GLY A 73 22.27 -10.22 24.56
CA GLY A 73 21.75 -11.29 23.70
C GLY A 73 20.22 -11.39 23.74
N ALA A 74 19.65 -11.38 24.94
CA ALA A 74 18.20 -11.40 25.12
C ALA A 74 17.52 -10.13 24.57
N GLY A 75 18.13 -8.96 24.78
CA GLY A 75 17.66 -7.69 24.21
C GLY A 75 17.66 -7.69 22.68
N VAL A 76 18.74 -8.19 22.06
CA VAL A 76 18.83 -8.29 20.59
C VAL A 76 17.75 -9.23 20.04
N LEU A 77 17.53 -10.39 20.66
CA LEU A 77 16.46 -11.31 20.25
C LEU A 77 15.08 -10.65 20.36
N ALA A 78 14.80 -9.97 21.48
CA ALA A 78 13.55 -9.26 21.68
C ALA A 78 13.37 -8.10 20.67
N GLY A 79 14.44 -7.37 20.39
CA GLY A 79 14.49 -6.31 19.38
C GLY A 79 14.20 -6.84 17.97
N LEU A 80 14.80 -7.96 17.58
CA LEU A 80 14.56 -8.57 16.26
C LEU A 80 13.11 -9.03 16.09
N VAL A 81 12.52 -9.63 17.14
CA VAL A 81 11.10 -10.03 17.13
C VAL A 81 10.20 -8.81 16.96
N ALA A 82 10.49 -7.72 17.69
CA ALA A 82 9.72 -6.48 17.59
C ALA A 82 9.86 -5.83 16.20
N ALA A 83 11.08 -5.76 15.67
CA ALA A 83 11.35 -5.24 14.33
C ALA A 83 10.57 -6.02 13.26
N TRP A 84 10.60 -7.36 13.34
CA TRP A 84 9.87 -8.23 12.43
C TRP A 84 8.36 -8.05 12.52
N LEU A 85 7.81 -7.94 13.74
CA LEU A 85 6.38 -7.68 13.95
C LEU A 85 5.95 -6.33 13.36
N THR A 86 6.72 -5.27 13.62
CA THR A 86 6.44 -3.94 13.09
C THR A 86 6.50 -3.93 11.56
N TRP A 87 7.52 -4.54 10.97
CA TRP A 87 7.63 -4.65 9.52
C TRP A 87 6.46 -5.42 8.90
N LYS A 88 6.11 -6.57 9.49
CA LYS A 88 4.99 -7.39 9.02
C LYS A 88 3.66 -6.64 9.11
N PHE A 89 3.46 -5.87 10.18
CA PHE A 89 2.27 -5.04 10.35
C PHE A 89 2.21 -3.92 9.32
N SER A 90 3.32 -3.23 9.07
CA SER A 90 3.42 -2.22 8.02
C SER A 90 3.08 -2.79 6.65
N GLN A 91 3.64 -3.95 6.30
CA GLN A 91 3.35 -4.59 5.01
C GLN A 91 1.89 -5.01 4.90
N ALA A 92 1.30 -5.54 5.98
CA ALA A 92 -0.12 -5.93 5.99
C ALA A 92 -1.03 -4.73 5.71
N LEU A 93 -0.73 -3.56 6.27
CA LEU A 93 -1.48 -2.33 6.02
C LEU A 93 -1.29 -1.78 4.59
N MET A 94 -0.09 -1.88 4.04
CA MET A 94 0.21 -1.41 2.68
C MET A 94 -0.40 -2.30 1.59
N ARG A 95 -0.69 -3.56 1.90
CA ARG A 95 -1.16 -4.56 0.93
C ARG A 95 -2.56 -4.27 0.37
N ASP A 96 -3.37 -3.47 1.06
CA ASP A 96 -4.73 -3.10 0.64
C ASP A 96 -4.76 -2.04 -0.47
N GLN A 97 -3.63 -1.41 -0.82
CA GLN A 97 -3.61 -0.28 -1.76
C GLN A 97 -3.43 -0.66 -3.24
N THR A 98 -3.42 -1.94 -3.61
CA THR A 98 -3.13 -2.36 -5.00
C THR A 98 -4.30 -3.05 -5.70
N ASN A 99 -5.44 -2.37 -5.81
CA ASN A 99 -6.12 -2.50 -7.10
C ASN A 99 -5.26 -1.71 -8.08
N ALA A 100 -4.62 -2.43 -9.02
CA ALA A 100 -3.80 -1.82 -10.05
C ALA A 100 -4.56 -0.65 -10.68
N THR A 101 -3.89 0.49 -10.86
CA THR A 101 -4.45 1.62 -11.58
C THR A 101 -5.01 1.10 -12.90
N PRO A 102 -6.32 1.24 -13.16
CA PRO A 102 -6.96 0.84 -14.42
C PRO A 102 -6.09 1.17 -15.62
N ARG A 103 -5.53 0.15 -16.29
CA ARG A 103 -4.78 0.35 -17.54
C ARG A 103 -5.69 0.15 -18.74
N GLU A 104 -5.30 0.77 -19.86
CA GLU A 104 -6.00 0.64 -21.13
C GLU A 104 -6.16 -0.82 -21.59
N GLU A 105 -5.20 -1.68 -21.22
CA GLU A 105 -5.21 -3.12 -21.48
C GLU A 105 -6.24 -3.89 -20.66
N ASP A 106 -6.55 -3.42 -19.43
CA ASP A 106 -7.54 -4.04 -18.55
C ASP A 106 -8.98 -3.75 -19.00
N LEU A 107 -9.16 -2.73 -19.87
CA LEU A 107 -10.48 -2.36 -20.39
C LEU A 107 -11.03 -3.43 -21.35
N VAL A 108 -10.17 -4.12 -22.10
CA VAL A 108 -10.58 -5.12 -23.09
C VAL A 108 -11.14 -6.34 -22.39
N GLY A 109 -12.35 -6.76 -22.76
CA GLY A 109 -13.06 -7.85 -22.10
C GLY A 109 -13.77 -7.44 -20.80
N SER A 110 -13.75 -6.15 -20.43
CA SER A 110 -14.60 -5.66 -19.34
C SER A 110 -16.06 -5.51 -19.80
N SER A 111 -16.99 -5.82 -18.89
CA SER A 111 -18.43 -5.66 -19.09
C SER A 111 -18.90 -4.31 -18.57
N GLY A 112 -19.88 -3.72 -19.25
CA GLY A 112 -20.46 -2.44 -18.85
C GLY A 112 -21.88 -2.24 -19.35
N SER A 113 -22.38 -1.03 -19.16
CA SER A 113 -23.72 -0.64 -19.61
C SER A 113 -23.71 0.70 -20.32
N VAL A 114 -24.54 0.83 -21.35
CA VAL A 114 -24.69 2.07 -22.12
C VAL A 114 -25.50 3.10 -21.33
N VAL A 115 -24.94 4.30 -21.14
CA VAL A 115 -25.64 5.43 -20.50
C VAL A 115 -26.27 6.35 -21.53
N THR A 116 -25.51 6.64 -22.59
CA THR A 116 -25.94 7.46 -23.71
C THR A 116 -25.89 6.60 -24.96
N ALA A 117 -27.03 6.48 -25.65
CA ALA A 117 -27.19 5.60 -26.81
C ALA A 117 -26.08 5.84 -27.83
N ILE A 118 -25.57 4.75 -28.41
CA ILE A 118 -24.47 4.77 -29.36
C ILE A 118 -25.07 4.69 -30.77
N PRO A 119 -24.99 5.76 -31.58
CA PRO A 119 -25.42 5.72 -32.98
C PRO A 119 -24.39 4.98 -33.84
N ALA A 120 -24.81 4.45 -35.00
CA ALA A 120 -23.94 3.68 -35.91
C ALA A 120 -22.67 4.45 -36.36
N ASP A 121 -22.78 5.77 -36.54
CA ASP A 121 -21.69 6.64 -37.01
C ASP A 121 -21.33 7.74 -35.99
N GLY A 122 -21.34 7.40 -34.70
CA GLY A 122 -20.94 8.37 -33.67
C GLY A 122 -20.50 7.75 -32.35
N TYR A 123 -20.34 8.61 -31.36
CA TYR A 123 -19.98 8.21 -30.00
C TYR A 123 -21.21 8.28 -29.10
N GLY A 124 -21.37 7.25 -28.28
CA GLY A 124 -22.19 7.31 -27.07
C GLY A 124 -21.29 7.27 -25.84
N GLU A 125 -21.89 6.95 -24.68
CA GLU A 125 -21.16 6.87 -23.42
C GLU A 125 -21.54 5.59 -22.69
N VAL A 126 -20.55 4.94 -22.08
CA VAL A 126 -20.70 3.69 -21.32
C VAL A 126 -20.13 3.84 -19.92
N LEU A 127 -20.72 3.10 -18.98
CA LEU A 127 -20.15 2.86 -17.66
C LEU A 127 -19.52 1.47 -17.66
N LEU A 128 -18.20 1.42 -17.48
CA LEU A 128 -17.45 0.19 -17.30
C LEU A 128 -17.16 -0.04 -15.83
N ARG A 129 -17.14 -1.29 -15.40
CA ARG A 129 -16.72 -1.67 -14.05
C ARG A 129 -15.31 -2.25 -14.11
N LEU A 130 -14.34 -1.54 -13.54
CA LEU A 130 -12.94 -1.97 -13.49
C LEU A 130 -12.46 -2.03 -12.04
N GLY A 131 -12.06 -3.20 -11.56
CA GLY A 131 -11.52 -3.35 -10.20
C GLY A 131 -12.43 -2.76 -9.10
N GLY A 132 -13.75 -2.90 -9.24
CA GLY A 132 -14.74 -2.34 -8.31
C GLY A 132 -15.08 -0.85 -8.50
N HIS A 133 -14.38 -0.13 -9.38
CA HIS A 133 -14.65 1.27 -9.72
C HIS A 133 -15.49 1.38 -10.99
N VAL A 134 -16.33 2.42 -11.04
CA VAL A 134 -17.15 2.71 -12.23
C VAL A 134 -16.50 3.86 -12.98
N VAL A 135 -16.09 3.63 -14.22
CA VAL A 135 -15.50 4.65 -15.10
C VAL A 135 -16.44 4.94 -16.27
N LYS A 136 -16.56 6.22 -16.61
CA LYS A 136 -17.36 6.68 -17.75
C LYS A 136 -16.45 6.94 -18.93
N LEU A 137 -16.65 6.23 -20.03
CA LEU A 137 -15.87 6.38 -21.25
C LEU A 137 -16.78 6.63 -22.46
N SER A 138 -16.22 7.26 -23.48
CA SER A 138 -16.88 7.36 -24.78
C SER A 138 -16.84 6.00 -25.47
N ALA A 139 -17.92 5.59 -26.10
CA ALA A 139 -18.01 4.30 -26.76
C ALA A 139 -18.43 4.43 -28.22
N LYS A 140 -17.81 3.61 -29.07
CA LYS A 140 -18.20 3.43 -30.46
C LYS A 140 -18.61 1.98 -30.68
N SER A 141 -19.64 1.75 -31.49
CA SER A 141 -20.13 0.41 -31.82
C SER A 141 -20.43 0.33 -33.32
N PRO A 142 -20.19 -0.81 -33.99
CA PRO A 142 -20.51 -0.97 -35.41
C PRO A 142 -22.02 -1.00 -35.70
N ALA A 143 -22.86 -1.24 -34.69
CA ALA A 143 -24.31 -1.20 -34.79
C ALA A 143 -24.89 -0.20 -33.77
N PRO A 144 -26.10 0.33 -34.00
CA PRO A 144 -26.78 1.16 -33.00
C PRO A 144 -27.01 0.38 -31.70
N VAL A 145 -26.65 0.98 -30.56
CA VAL A 145 -26.88 0.37 -29.23
C VAL A 145 -27.71 1.29 -28.36
N GLU A 146 -28.82 0.77 -27.85
CA GLU A 146 -29.73 1.53 -26.99
C GLU A 146 -29.16 1.71 -25.58
N ARG A 147 -29.64 2.75 -24.90
CA ARG A 147 -29.33 3.00 -23.49
C ARG A 147 -29.78 1.83 -22.62
N GLY A 148 -28.94 1.44 -21.67
CA GLY A 148 -29.18 0.35 -20.73
C GLY A 148 -28.76 -1.02 -21.25
N THR A 149 -28.34 -1.12 -22.52
CA THR A 149 -27.82 -2.37 -23.09
C THR A 149 -26.50 -2.75 -22.42
N GLU A 150 -26.36 -4.04 -22.12
CA GLU A 150 -25.11 -4.61 -21.61
C GLU A 150 -24.11 -4.77 -22.77
N ILE A 151 -22.86 -4.37 -22.55
CA ILE A 151 -21.82 -4.36 -23.58
C ILE A 151 -20.53 -5.02 -23.09
N TRP A 152 -19.75 -5.52 -24.04
CA TRP A 152 -18.35 -5.91 -23.84
C TRP A 152 -17.44 -4.96 -24.60
N VAL A 153 -16.31 -4.61 -24.00
CA VAL A 153 -15.25 -3.86 -24.69
C VAL A 153 -14.44 -4.82 -25.56
N GLU A 154 -14.40 -4.56 -26.86
CA GLU A 154 -13.62 -5.34 -27.82
C GLU A 154 -12.21 -4.80 -28.01
N ALA A 155 -12.05 -3.47 -27.97
CA ALA A 155 -10.77 -2.82 -28.16
C ALA A 155 -10.76 -1.43 -27.52
N THR A 156 -9.60 -1.00 -27.05
CA THR A 156 -9.37 0.38 -26.61
C THR A 156 -8.99 1.22 -27.83
N LEU A 157 -9.73 2.31 -28.08
CA LEU A 157 -9.46 3.24 -29.19
C LEU A 157 -8.55 4.39 -28.73
N SER A 158 -8.75 4.86 -27.50
CA SER A 158 -7.91 5.85 -26.82
C SER A 158 -8.09 5.76 -25.30
N THR A 159 -7.32 6.54 -24.53
CA THR A 159 -7.44 6.64 -23.07
C THR A 159 -8.85 7.01 -22.58
N THR A 160 -9.67 7.63 -23.44
CA THR A 160 -11.04 8.06 -23.12
C THR A 160 -12.11 7.40 -24.00
N SER A 161 -11.72 6.49 -24.91
CA SER A 161 -12.67 5.89 -25.85
C SER A 161 -12.44 4.41 -26.12
N VAL A 162 -13.53 3.65 -26.21
CA VAL A 162 -13.52 2.19 -26.39
C VAL A 162 -14.47 1.75 -27.50
N SER A 163 -14.10 0.68 -28.19
CA SER A 163 -14.97 -0.04 -29.11
C SER A 163 -15.74 -1.11 -28.34
N VAL A 164 -17.06 -1.11 -28.48
CA VAL A 164 -17.94 -2.00 -27.71
C VAL A 164 -18.93 -2.74 -28.60
N ARG A 165 -19.26 -3.96 -28.19
CA ARG A 165 -20.29 -4.80 -28.82
C ARG A 165 -21.36 -5.18 -27.78
N PRO A 166 -22.66 -5.14 -28.14
CA PRO A 166 -23.72 -5.62 -27.25
C PRO A 166 -23.55 -7.11 -26.92
N VAL A 167 -23.93 -7.49 -25.70
CA VAL A 167 -23.99 -8.90 -25.30
C VAL A 167 -25.20 -9.55 -25.97
N GLU A 168 -24.94 -10.49 -26.88
CA GLU A 168 -25.99 -11.39 -27.38
C GLU A 168 -26.24 -12.44 -26.29
N ARG A 169 -27.47 -12.51 -25.79
CA ARG A 169 -27.92 -13.57 -24.85
C ARG A 169 -28.52 -14.74 -25.61
#